data_AF-A0A519L7T4-F1
#
_entry.id   AF-A0A519L7T4-F1
#
_cell.length_a   1.000
_cell.length_b   1.000
_cell.length_c   1.000
_cell.angle_alpha   90.00
_cell.angle_beta   90.00
_cell.angle_gamma   90.00
#
_symmetry.space_group_name_H-M   'P 1'
#
loop_
_entity.id
_entity.type
_entity.pdbx_description
1 polymer ?
#
loop_
_entity_poly.entity_id
_entity_poly.type
_entity_poly.pdbx_seq_one_letter_code
_entity_poly.pdbx_strand_id
1 'polypeptide(L)' 'GHLFLEINQKLGQETLELYSNNFSKSELMKDLSENDRFIFAVK' A
#
# COMPACT_ATOMS: atom_id res chain seq x y z
N GLY A 1 6.01 7.40 11.87
CA GLY A 1 5.64 6.01 12.31
C GLY A 1 5.39 5.16 11.08
N HIS A 2 5.48 3.83 11.17
CA HIS A 2 5.36 2.96 9.98
C HIS A 2 4.08 2.13 9.97
N LEU A 3 3.48 2.01 8.79
CA LEU A 3 2.36 1.12 8.50
C LEU A 3 2.79 0.15 7.41
N PHE A 4 2.53 -1.14 7.65
CA PHE A 4 2.68 -2.18 6.64
C PHE A 4 1.43 -3.04 6.67
N LEU A 5 0.72 -3.13 5.55
CA LEU A 5 -0.58 -3.76 5.46
C LEU A 5 -0.66 -4.68 4.25
N GLU A 6 -1.12 -5.92 4.44
CA GLU A 6 -1.51 -6.80 3.33
C GLU A 6 -2.88 -6.39 2.80
N ILE A 7 -3.01 -6.35 1.47
CA ILE A 7 -4.22 -5.94 0.77
C ILE A 7 -4.65 -6.97 -0.27
N ASN A 8 -5.87 -6.82 -0.78
CA ASN A 8 -6.34 -7.59 -1.92
C ASN A 8 -5.67 -7.09 -3.21
N GLN A 9 -5.20 -8.03 -4.04
CA GLN A 9 -4.53 -7.73 -5.31
C GLN A 9 -5.36 -6.93 -6.32
N LYS A 10 -6.69 -6.94 -6.22
CA LYS A 10 -7.58 -6.31 -7.21
C LYS A 10 -7.77 -4.81 -7.01
N LEU A 11 -7.49 -4.28 -5.82
CA LEU A 11 -7.82 -2.91 -5.43
C LEU A 11 -6.58 -2.16 -4.90
N GLY A 12 -5.40 -2.47 -5.45
CA GLY A 12 -4.13 -1.91 -4.99
C GLY A 12 -4.13 -0.38 -4.98
N GLN A 13 -4.38 0.21 -6.14
CA GLN A 13 -4.29 1.66 -6.34
C GLN A 13 -5.36 2.41 -5.54
N GLU A 14 -6.60 1.94 -5.55
CA GLU A 14 -7.70 2.56 -4.80
C GLU A 14 -7.44 2.50 -3.30
N THR A 15 -6.86 1.39 -2.82
CA THR A 15 -6.51 1.26 -1.40
C THR A 15 -5.35 2.19 -1.06
N LEU A 16 -4.35 2.35 -1.93
CA LEU A 16 -3.22 3.27 -1.73
C LEU A 16 -3.67 4.72 -1.55
N GLU A 17 -4.62 5.17 -2.38
CA GLU A 17 -5.15 6.55 -2.35
C GLU A 17 -5.78 6.92 -1.01
N LEU A 18 -6.37 5.96 -0.28
CA LEU A 18 -6.92 6.18 1.06
C LEU A 18 -5.85 6.58 2.08
N TYR A 19 -4.59 6.19 1.84
CA TYR A 19 -3.46 6.48 2.74
C TYR A 19 -2.70 7.75 2.34
N SER A 20 -2.78 8.19 1.08
CA SER A 20 -2.01 9.34 0.57
C SER A 20 -2.25 10.66 1.30
N ASN A 21 -3.43 10.85 1.91
CA ASN A 21 -3.76 12.07 2.65
C ASN A 21 -3.27 12.09 4.10
N ASN A 22 -2.96 10.91 4.67
CA ASN A 22 -2.66 10.77 6.11
C ASN A 22 -1.18 10.45 6.39
N PHE A 23 -0.42 10.11 5.34
CA PHE A 23 0.95 9.65 5.42
C PHE A 23 1.83 10.49 4.49
N SER A 24 3.05 10.82 4.94
CA SER A 24 4.03 11.58 4.15
C SER A 24 4.60 10.76 2.99
N LYS A 25 4.55 9.41 3.10
CA LYS A 25 4.84 8.48 2.01
C LYS A 25 3.87 7.31 2.06
N SER A 26 3.37 6.88 0.91
CA SER A 26 2.65 5.62 0.74
C SER A 26 3.09 4.97 -0.58
N GLU A 27 3.34 3.66 -0.58
CA GLU A 27 3.74 2.91 -1.77
C GLU A 27 3.12 1.51 -1.80
N LEU A 28 2.79 1.04 -3.01
CA LEU A 28 2.39 -0.34 -3.26
C LEU A 28 3.64 -1.20 -3.43
N MET A 29 3.61 -2.38 -2.81
CA MET A 29 4.63 -3.39 -2.95
C MET A 29 4.04 -4.68 -3.49
N LYS A 30 4.83 -5.31 -4.36
CA LYS A 30 4.46 -6.56 -5.02
C LYS A 30 4.90 -7.77 -4.23
N ASP A 31 4.13 -8.84 -4.33
CA ASP A 31 4.55 -10.18 -3.90
C ASP A 31 5.51 -10.83 -4.93
N LEU A 32 5.94 -12.07 -4.65
CA LEU A 32 6.81 -12.84 -5.54
C LEU A 32 6.17 -13.18 -6.90
N SER A 33 4.85 -13.04 -7.03
CA SER A 33 4.09 -13.26 -8.25
C SER A 33 3.74 -11.94 -8.94
N GLU A 34 4.40 -10.85 -8.57
CA GLU A 34 4.23 -9.49 -9.11
C GLU A 34 2.86 -8.85 -8.88
N ASN A 35 2.07 -9.37 -7.96
CA ASN A 35 0.77 -8.79 -7.60
C ASN A 35 0.94 -7.71 -6.55
N ASP A 36 0.26 -6.58 -6.71
CA ASP A 36 0.22 -5.51 -5.71
C ASP A 36 -0.50 -6.02 -4.45
N ARG A 37 0.28 -6.40 -3.44
CA ARG A 37 -0.22 -7.15 -2.28
C ARG A 37 0.00 -6.47 -0.95
N PHE A 38 0.83 -5.44 -0.92
CA PHE A 38 1.10 -4.73 0.31
C PHE A 38 1.10 -3.23 0.08
N ILE A 39 0.72 -2.49 1.11
CA ILE A 39 0.96 -1.05 1.22
C ILE A 39 1.98 -0.83 2.33
N PHE A 40 3.01 -0.08 2.01
CA PHE A 40 3.91 0.50 3.00
C PHE A 40 3.66 2.00 3.09
N ALA A 41 3.50 2.52 4.30
CA ALA A 41 3.32 3.94 4.51
C ALA A 41 4.11 4.47 5.72
N VAL A 42 4.55 5.72 5.60
CA VAL A 42 5.30 6.44 6.63
C VAL A 42 4.52 7.70 6.98
N LYS A 43 4.17 7.84 8.26
CA LYS A 43 3.59 9.07 8.79
C LYS A 43 4.70 10.04 9.09
#